data_AF-A0A953IW40-F1
#
_entry.id   AF-A0A953IW40-F1
#
_cell.length_a   1.000
_cell.length_b   1.000
_cell.length_c   1.000
_cell.angle_alpha   90.00
_cell.angle_beta   90.00
_cell.angle_gamma   90.00
#
_symmetry.space_group_name_H-M   'P 1'
#
loop_
_entity.id
_entity.type
_entity.pdbx_description
1 polymer ?
#
loop_
_entity_poly.entity_id
_entity_poly.type
_entity_poly.pdbx_seq_one_letter_code
_entity_poly.pdbx_strand_id
1 'polypeptide(L)'
;MKRIHALAAAALLAFAALPAFAQPAKKSPGCELPNADTIVHGIKLGNDASTKKVLGEDYRTVIDDPASDFAWWIFASRDSKQLFELRHHAGDTLHSYMEFEVKFGRHDRKPMKLKTYEFITGKGIKLGMKRKTVLAKFGPCFRSTKTEDTEIVRYEIKDEKAATGVLKDTNRPQYYAEYEFRNGILVRFKFGHEPV
;
A
#
# COMPACT_ATOMS: atom_id res chain seq x y z
N MET A 1 66.31 12.03 63.13
CA MET A 1 66.54 12.25 61.68
C MET A 1 65.32 11.77 60.90
N LYS A 2 64.82 12.64 60.01
CA LYS A 2 63.93 12.45 58.84
C LYS A 2 62.52 11.83 59.06
N ARG A 3 61.53 12.75 59.09
CA ARG A 3 60.11 12.54 58.78
C ARG A 3 59.98 12.32 57.26
N ILE A 4 59.28 11.26 56.84
CA ILE A 4 58.96 11.00 55.43
C ILE A 4 57.58 11.62 55.14
N HIS A 5 57.53 12.55 54.19
CA HIS A 5 56.30 13.14 53.68
C HIS A 5 55.64 12.17 52.70
N ALA A 6 54.37 11.83 52.93
CA ALA A 6 53.52 11.21 51.92
C ALA A 6 52.95 12.31 51.02
N LEU A 7 53.40 12.36 49.76
CA LEU A 7 52.75 13.15 48.72
C LEU A 7 51.44 12.45 48.31
N ALA A 8 50.34 13.17 48.44
CA ALA A 8 49.04 12.77 47.90
C ALA A 8 49.03 12.95 46.37
N ALA A 9 48.67 11.89 45.65
CA ALA A 9 48.44 11.91 44.22
C ALA A 9 47.04 12.49 43.91
N ALA A 10 46.95 13.43 42.99
CA ALA A 10 45.69 13.88 42.39
C ALA A 10 45.79 13.70 40.87
N ALA A 11 45.26 12.59 40.37
CA ALA A 11 45.08 12.37 38.94
C ALA A 11 43.74 12.99 38.52
N LEU A 12 43.78 14.11 37.79
CA LEU A 12 42.61 14.65 37.08
C LEU A 12 42.26 13.74 35.90
N LEU A 13 41.14 13.02 35.99
CA LEU A 13 40.50 12.35 34.85
C LEU A 13 39.56 13.35 34.17
N ALA A 14 40.01 13.91 33.04
CA ALA A 14 39.15 14.64 32.13
C ALA A 14 38.28 13.65 31.34
N PHE A 15 36.99 13.57 31.66
CA PHE A 15 36.01 12.86 30.84
C PHE A 15 35.69 13.69 29.59
N ALA A 16 36.29 13.32 28.46
CA ALA A 16 35.86 13.81 27.16
C ALA A 16 34.49 13.20 26.83
N ALA A 17 33.43 14.01 26.88
CA ALA A 17 32.12 13.63 26.38
C ALA A 17 32.17 13.56 24.86
N LEU A 18 32.23 12.34 24.32
CA LEU A 18 32.05 12.11 22.89
C LEU A 18 30.59 12.40 22.51
N PRO A 19 30.32 13.15 21.42
CA PRO A 19 28.97 13.29 20.91
C PRO A 19 28.46 11.92 20.48
N ALA A 20 27.29 11.54 21.00
CA ALA A 20 26.59 10.34 20.58
C ALA A 20 26.21 10.50 19.10
N PHE A 21 27.02 9.94 18.21
CA PHE A 21 26.61 9.70 16.84
C PHE A 21 25.38 8.81 16.88
N ALA A 22 24.22 9.38 16.59
CA ALA A 22 23.00 8.63 16.36
C ALA A 22 23.29 7.63 15.24
N GLN A 23 23.38 6.35 15.60
CA GLN A 23 23.54 5.29 14.61
C GLN A 23 22.29 5.28 13.72
N PRO A 24 22.43 5.16 12.38
CA PRO A 24 21.29 4.98 11.51
C PRO A 24 20.50 3.75 11.95
N ALA A 25 19.18 3.89 12.07
CA ALA A 25 18.30 2.81 12.48
C ALA A 25 18.55 1.58 11.58
N LYS A 26 19.00 0.48 12.19
CA LYS A 26 19.18 -0.80 11.48
C LYS A 26 17.84 -1.19 10.86
N LYS A 27 17.78 -1.32 9.53
CA LYS A 27 16.65 -1.96 8.82
C LYS A 27 16.42 -3.33 9.49
N SER A 28 15.25 -3.53 10.08
CA SER A 28 14.85 -4.82 10.64
C SER A 28 14.87 -5.87 9.51
N PRO A 29 15.73 -6.89 9.58
CA PRO A 29 15.65 -8.00 8.63
C PRO A 29 14.35 -8.77 8.92
N GLY A 30 13.55 -9.05 7.89
CA GLY A 30 12.39 -9.94 8.01
C GLY A 30 11.01 -9.29 7.85
N CYS A 31 10.92 -8.06 7.35
CA CYS A 31 9.64 -7.48 6.97
C CYS A 31 9.52 -7.16 5.48
N GLU A 32 9.45 -8.23 4.70
CA GLU A 32 9.11 -8.16 3.29
C GLU A 32 7.64 -8.56 3.13
N LEU A 33 6.94 -7.92 2.20
CA LEU A 33 5.63 -8.38 1.72
C LEU A 33 5.90 -9.31 0.52
N PRO A 34 6.21 -10.60 0.74
CA PRO A 34 6.49 -11.49 -0.38
C PRO A 34 5.23 -11.55 -1.25
N ASN A 35 5.40 -11.15 -2.51
CA ASN A 35 4.37 -11.13 -3.53
C ASN A 35 3.27 -10.11 -3.19
N ALA A 36 3.49 -8.81 -3.46
CA ALA A 36 2.42 -7.82 -3.51
C ALA A 36 1.28 -8.29 -4.45
N ASP A 37 0.03 -7.90 -4.15
CA ASP A 37 -1.03 -8.05 -5.13
C ASP A 37 -0.95 -6.90 -6.13
N THR A 38 -1.18 -7.19 -7.41
CA THR A 38 -1.09 -6.18 -8.47
C THR A 38 -2.26 -6.27 -9.43
N ILE A 39 -3.24 -7.14 -9.15
CA ILE A 39 -4.32 -7.45 -10.08
C ILE A 39 -5.65 -7.33 -9.35
N VAL A 40 -6.64 -6.69 -9.99
CA VAL A 40 -8.06 -6.79 -9.61
C VAL A 40 -8.86 -7.10 -10.86
N HIS A 41 -9.65 -8.18 -10.80
CA HIS A 41 -10.56 -8.58 -11.88
C HIS A 41 -9.87 -8.67 -13.26
N GLY A 42 -8.63 -9.14 -13.30
CA GLY A 42 -7.85 -9.30 -14.52
C GLY A 42 -7.13 -8.03 -15.01
N ILE A 43 -7.38 -6.87 -14.40
CA ILE A 43 -6.63 -5.64 -14.66
C ILE A 43 -5.40 -5.60 -13.76
N LYS A 44 -4.22 -5.46 -14.34
CA LYS A 44 -2.93 -5.40 -13.65
C LYS A 44 -2.44 -3.94 -13.55
N LEU A 45 -1.91 -3.56 -12.38
CA LEU A 45 -1.28 -2.26 -12.16
C LEU A 45 -0.25 -1.96 -13.26
N GLY A 46 -0.29 -0.74 -13.79
CA GLY A 46 0.67 -0.27 -14.78
C GLY A 46 0.59 -0.97 -16.15
N ASN A 47 -0.47 -1.73 -16.44
CA ASN A 47 -0.55 -2.55 -17.65
C ASN A 47 -1.80 -2.24 -18.49
N ASP A 48 -1.65 -1.41 -19.51
CA ASP A 48 -2.72 -0.97 -20.41
C ASP A 48 -3.36 -2.14 -21.20
N ALA A 49 -2.57 -3.14 -21.61
CA ALA A 49 -3.08 -4.30 -22.33
C ALA A 49 -4.09 -5.11 -21.50
N SER A 50 -3.84 -5.26 -20.19
CA SER A 50 -4.75 -5.93 -19.27
C SER A 50 -6.05 -5.15 -19.09
N THR A 51 -5.96 -3.82 -19.00
CA THR A 51 -7.12 -2.92 -18.94
C THR A 51 -7.96 -3.06 -20.20
N LYS A 52 -7.35 -2.93 -21.39
CA LYS A 52 -8.03 -3.03 -22.68
C LYS A 52 -8.70 -4.40 -22.87
N LYS A 53 -8.07 -5.47 -22.37
CA LYS A 53 -8.67 -6.81 -22.40
C LYS A 53 -9.95 -6.92 -21.57
N VAL A 54 -10.03 -6.23 -20.43
CA VAL A 54 -11.17 -6.29 -19.51
C VAL A 54 -12.26 -5.27 -19.87
N LEU A 55 -11.86 -4.06 -20.25
CA LEU A 55 -12.76 -2.92 -20.45
C LEU A 55 -13.03 -2.60 -21.92
N GLY A 56 -12.21 -3.09 -22.85
CA GLY A 56 -12.18 -2.65 -24.24
C GLY A 56 -11.30 -1.41 -24.43
N GLU A 57 -11.22 -0.92 -25.67
CA GLU A 57 -10.41 0.28 -26.01
C GLU A 57 -11.17 1.58 -25.76
N ASP A 58 -12.50 1.60 -25.96
CA ASP A 58 -13.33 2.80 -25.89
C ASP A 58 -14.30 2.80 -24.69
N TYR A 59 -13.89 2.29 -23.53
CA TYR A 59 -14.76 2.32 -22.35
C TYR A 59 -15.00 3.75 -21.89
N ARG A 60 -16.24 4.02 -21.49
CA ARG A 60 -16.66 5.30 -20.90
C ARG A 60 -17.27 5.03 -19.56
N THR A 61 -16.80 5.73 -18.54
CA THR A 61 -17.34 5.63 -17.20
C THR A 61 -17.31 6.97 -16.49
N VAL A 62 -17.77 6.99 -15.23
CA VAL A 62 -17.65 8.15 -14.37
C VAL A 62 -16.18 8.37 -14.04
N ILE A 63 -15.72 9.60 -14.29
CA ILE A 63 -14.45 10.11 -13.82
C ILE A 63 -14.78 11.12 -12.73
N ASP A 64 -14.27 10.87 -11.53
CA ASP A 64 -14.30 11.83 -10.44
C ASP A 64 -13.15 12.81 -10.59
N ASP A 65 -13.50 14.09 -10.51
CA ASP A 65 -12.60 15.23 -10.73
C ASP A 65 -11.76 15.09 -12.02
N PRO A 66 -12.41 15.11 -13.21
CA PRO A 66 -11.72 14.85 -14.48
C PRO A 66 -10.67 15.90 -14.86
N ALA A 67 -10.62 17.04 -14.15
CA ALA A 67 -9.62 18.08 -14.33
C ALA A 67 -8.39 17.85 -13.43
N SER A 68 -8.42 16.86 -12.53
CA SER A 68 -7.34 16.53 -11.62
C SER A 68 -6.36 15.54 -12.24
N ASP A 69 -5.08 15.75 -11.93
CA ASP A 69 -3.98 14.81 -12.22
C ASP A 69 -4.11 13.46 -11.49
N PHE A 70 -5.14 13.32 -10.64
CA PHE A 70 -5.41 12.15 -9.80
C PHE A 70 -6.84 11.63 -9.98
N ALA A 71 -7.42 11.80 -11.16
CA ALA A 71 -8.80 11.42 -11.42
C ALA A 71 -9.04 9.91 -11.17
N TRP A 72 -10.25 9.58 -10.72
CA TRP A 72 -10.67 8.20 -10.47
C TRP A 72 -11.67 7.75 -11.51
N TRP A 73 -11.35 6.66 -12.22
CA TRP A 73 -12.27 5.98 -13.12
C TRP A 73 -13.04 4.96 -12.31
N ILE A 74 -14.35 5.17 -12.20
CA ILE A 74 -15.20 4.40 -11.31
C ILE A 74 -16.00 3.40 -12.12
N PHE A 75 -16.01 2.14 -11.71
CA PHE A 75 -16.85 1.09 -12.27
C PHE A 75 -17.72 0.49 -11.17
N ALA A 76 -18.85 -0.08 -11.55
CA ALA A 76 -19.74 -0.76 -10.62
C ALA A 76 -19.81 -2.26 -10.91
N SER A 77 -20.05 -3.06 -9.87
CA SER A 77 -20.47 -4.45 -10.05
C SER A 77 -21.83 -4.52 -10.78
N ARG A 78 -22.14 -5.69 -11.34
CA ARG A 78 -23.38 -5.99 -12.05
C ARG A 78 -24.62 -5.62 -11.23
N ASP A 79 -24.60 -5.92 -9.94
CA ASP A 79 -25.68 -5.61 -8.98
C ASP A 79 -25.54 -4.22 -8.32
N SER A 80 -24.48 -3.49 -8.64
CA SER A 80 -24.19 -2.14 -8.14
C SER A 80 -24.05 -2.07 -6.62
N LYS A 81 -23.53 -3.13 -6.00
CA LYS A 81 -23.18 -3.17 -4.58
C LYS A 81 -21.71 -2.88 -4.30
N GLN A 82 -20.84 -3.00 -5.32
CA GLN A 82 -19.41 -2.71 -5.20
C GLN A 82 -19.01 -1.67 -6.23
N LEU A 83 -18.08 -0.81 -5.83
CA LEU A 83 -17.35 0.08 -6.73
C LEU A 83 -15.92 -0.46 -6.91
N PHE A 84 -15.40 -0.32 -8.12
CA PHE A 84 -14.00 -0.55 -8.47
C PHE A 84 -13.46 0.71 -9.11
N GLU A 85 -12.53 1.35 -8.42
CA GLU A 85 -11.99 2.66 -8.78
C GLU A 85 -10.53 2.48 -9.20
N LEU A 86 -10.17 3.08 -10.33
CA LEU A 86 -8.82 3.05 -10.91
C LEU A 86 -8.28 4.48 -10.91
N ARG A 87 -7.08 4.69 -10.36
CA ARG A 87 -6.43 6.01 -10.41
C ARG A 87 -5.36 6.05 -11.49
N HIS A 88 -5.47 7.04 -12.37
CA HIS A 88 -4.43 7.44 -13.31
C HIS A 88 -3.64 8.57 -12.65
N HIS A 89 -2.31 8.53 -12.74
CA HIS A 89 -1.46 9.62 -12.27
C HIS A 89 -0.97 10.43 -13.47
N ALA A 90 -0.65 11.71 -13.26
CA ALA A 90 0.01 12.52 -14.28
C ALA A 90 1.25 11.81 -14.86
N GLY A 91 1.30 11.72 -16.19
CA GLY A 91 2.39 11.06 -16.93
C GLY A 91 2.19 9.54 -17.15
N ASP A 92 1.14 8.93 -16.59
CA ASP A 92 0.84 7.53 -16.87
C ASP A 92 0.36 7.34 -18.33
N THR A 93 0.73 6.22 -18.93
CA THR A 93 0.19 5.80 -20.24
C THR A 93 -1.34 5.68 -20.16
N LEU A 94 -2.05 6.05 -21.23
CA LEU A 94 -3.50 5.87 -21.30
C LEU A 94 -3.90 4.40 -21.01
N HIS A 95 -4.96 4.20 -20.23
CA HIS A 95 -5.42 2.89 -19.73
C HIS A 95 -4.46 2.16 -18.78
N SER A 96 -3.35 2.78 -18.39
CA SER A 96 -2.45 2.28 -17.36
C SER A 96 -2.78 2.95 -16.03
N TYR A 97 -3.08 2.16 -15.00
CA TYR A 97 -3.53 2.66 -13.72
C TYR A 97 -2.60 2.21 -12.61
N MET A 98 -2.26 3.11 -11.69
CA MET A 98 -1.25 2.90 -10.67
C MET A 98 -1.83 2.69 -9.27
N GLU A 99 -3.13 2.91 -9.09
CA GLU A 99 -3.85 2.50 -7.88
C GLU A 99 -5.21 1.90 -8.20
N PHE A 100 -5.59 0.94 -7.37
CA PHE A 100 -6.89 0.30 -7.37
C PHE A 100 -7.55 0.46 -6.00
N GLU A 101 -8.84 0.72 -6.00
CA GLU A 101 -9.68 0.69 -4.81
C GLU A 101 -10.96 -0.09 -5.09
N VAL A 102 -11.36 -0.94 -4.16
CA VAL A 102 -12.64 -1.65 -4.20
C VAL A 102 -13.34 -1.49 -2.87
N LYS A 103 -14.61 -1.08 -2.90
CA LYS A 103 -15.42 -0.87 -1.70
C LYS A 103 -16.88 -1.24 -1.92
N PHE A 104 -17.58 -1.59 -0.85
CA PHE A 104 -19.04 -1.63 -0.87
C PHE A 104 -19.57 -0.21 -1.02
N GLY A 105 -20.60 -0.04 -1.85
CA GLY A 105 -21.23 1.26 -2.01
C GLY A 105 -21.90 1.46 -3.36
N ARG A 106 -22.39 2.68 -3.52
CA ARG A 106 -22.97 3.22 -4.74
C ARG A 106 -22.32 4.57 -5.01
N HIS A 107 -22.34 4.98 -6.26
CA HIS A 107 -21.89 6.29 -6.68
C HIS A 107 -23.12 7.12 -7.09
N ASP A 108 -23.10 8.43 -6.83
CA ASP A 108 -24.24 9.33 -7.11
C ASP A 108 -24.54 9.40 -8.61
N ARG A 109 -23.48 9.38 -9.42
CA ARG A 109 -23.55 9.18 -10.87
C ARG A 109 -23.52 7.69 -11.19
N LYS A 110 -24.14 7.29 -12.32
CA LYS A 110 -24.18 5.90 -12.79
C LYS A 110 -22.86 5.49 -13.48
N PRO A 111 -21.97 4.72 -12.83
CA PRO A 111 -20.75 4.25 -13.48
C PRO A 111 -21.05 3.08 -14.42
N MET A 112 -20.13 2.79 -15.34
CA MET A 112 -20.22 1.60 -16.18
C MET A 112 -20.25 0.34 -15.30
N LYS A 113 -21.17 -0.58 -15.60
CA LYS A 113 -21.26 -1.86 -14.89
C LYS A 113 -20.41 -2.91 -15.59
N LEU A 114 -19.58 -3.60 -14.82
CA LEU A 114 -18.83 -4.76 -15.29
C LEU A 114 -19.67 -6.04 -15.14
N LYS A 115 -19.41 -7.04 -15.98
CA LYS A 115 -20.13 -8.33 -15.98
C LYS A 115 -19.68 -9.25 -14.84
N THR A 116 -19.48 -8.70 -13.64
CA THR A 116 -19.10 -9.41 -12.42
C THR A 116 -19.93 -8.95 -11.23
N TYR A 117 -20.21 -9.85 -10.30
CA TYR A 117 -20.85 -9.52 -9.02
C TYR A 117 -19.85 -9.12 -7.94
N GLU A 118 -18.60 -9.57 -8.05
CA GLU A 118 -17.55 -9.32 -7.07
C GLU A 118 -16.25 -8.96 -7.79
N PHE A 119 -15.52 -7.99 -7.24
CA PHE A 119 -14.15 -7.71 -7.64
C PHE A 119 -13.20 -8.52 -6.77
N ILE A 120 -12.32 -9.27 -7.43
CA ILE A 120 -11.42 -10.23 -6.79
C ILE A 120 -10.00 -9.91 -7.20
N THR A 121 -9.08 -9.88 -6.23
CA THR A 121 -7.67 -9.61 -6.49
C THR A 121 -6.94 -10.83 -7.08
N GLY A 122 -5.70 -10.67 -7.55
CA GLY A 122 -4.86 -11.76 -8.04
C GLY A 122 -4.62 -12.86 -6.99
N LYS A 123 -4.65 -12.52 -5.70
CA LYS A 123 -4.55 -13.46 -4.57
C LYS A 123 -5.88 -14.06 -4.12
N GLY A 124 -6.97 -13.75 -4.82
CA GLY A 124 -8.31 -14.21 -4.49
C GLY A 124 -8.97 -13.43 -3.35
N ILE A 125 -8.48 -12.23 -3.02
CA ILE A 125 -9.09 -11.39 -1.96
C ILE A 125 -10.32 -10.70 -2.54
N LYS A 126 -11.40 -10.67 -1.77
CA LYS A 126 -12.64 -9.98 -2.14
C LYS A 126 -13.34 -9.44 -0.90
N LEU A 127 -14.21 -8.45 -1.09
CA LEU A 127 -15.02 -7.91 0.00
C LEU A 127 -15.85 -9.01 0.68
N GLY A 128 -16.13 -8.85 1.96
CA GLY A 128 -16.82 -9.85 2.79
C GLY A 128 -15.89 -10.91 3.39
N MET A 129 -14.61 -10.97 3.01
CA MET A 129 -13.65 -11.89 3.64
C MET A 129 -13.35 -11.53 5.09
N LYS A 130 -13.14 -12.54 5.93
CA LYS A 130 -12.72 -12.36 7.33
C LYS A 130 -11.28 -11.88 7.40
N ARG A 131 -10.97 -11.00 8.35
CA ARG A 131 -9.62 -10.50 8.66
C ARG A 131 -8.56 -11.59 8.66
N LYS A 132 -8.75 -12.66 9.44
CA LYS A 132 -7.78 -13.77 9.55
C LYS A 132 -7.44 -14.39 8.19
N THR A 133 -8.43 -14.51 7.30
CA THR A 133 -8.25 -15.07 5.95
C THR A 133 -7.42 -14.14 5.06
N VAL A 134 -7.64 -12.83 5.14
CA VAL A 134 -6.88 -11.84 4.36
C VAL A 134 -5.42 -11.79 4.84
N LEU A 135 -5.18 -11.68 6.15
CA LEU A 135 -3.82 -11.55 6.68
C LEU A 135 -2.96 -12.80 6.46
N ALA A 136 -3.57 -13.98 6.43
CA ALA A 136 -2.88 -15.23 6.10
C ALA A 136 -2.27 -15.24 4.68
N LYS A 137 -2.69 -14.33 3.77
CA LYS A 137 -2.15 -14.21 2.42
C LYS A 137 -0.84 -13.44 2.33
N PHE A 138 -0.51 -12.63 3.35
CA PHE A 138 0.60 -11.68 3.33
C PHE A 138 1.58 -11.85 4.51
N GLY A 139 1.14 -12.48 5.60
CA GLY A 139 1.95 -12.64 6.80
C GLY A 139 1.86 -11.44 7.75
N PRO A 140 2.71 -11.43 8.82
CA PRO A 140 2.55 -10.52 9.96
C PRO A 140 3.07 -9.10 9.72
N CYS A 141 3.54 -8.80 8.53
CA CYS A 141 4.31 -7.58 8.23
C CYS A 141 3.47 -6.36 7.86
N PHE A 142 2.50 -6.06 8.72
CA PHE A 142 1.61 -4.92 8.56
C PHE A 142 1.63 -3.99 9.77
N ARG A 143 1.20 -2.76 9.53
CA ARG A 143 0.76 -1.83 10.57
C ARG A 143 -0.77 -1.88 10.63
N SER A 144 -1.34 -1.73 11.82
CA SER A 144 -2.79 -1.67 11.98
C SER A 144 -3.20 -0.49 12.84
N THR A 145 -4.18 0.28 12.39
CA THR A 145 -4.87 1.28 13.20
C THR A 145 -6.28 0.78 13.47
N LYS A 146 -6.73 0.82 14.73
CA LYS A 146 -8.00 0.20 15.14
C LYS A 146 -8.82 1.14 16.03
N THR A 147 -10.11 1.23 15.72
CA THR A 147 -11.17 1.80 16.57
C THR A 147 -12.08 0.67 17.09
N GLU A 148 -13.20 0.99 17.74
CA GLU A 148 -14.12 -0.03 18.28
C GLU A 148 -14.62 -1.00 17.21
N ASP A 149 -15.08 -0.48 16.08
CA ASP A 149 -15.73 -1.26 15.02
C ASP A 149 -14.88 -1.42 13.75
N THR A 150 -13.83 -0.61 13.60
CA THR A 150 -13.07 -0.49 12.36
C THR A 150 -11.58 -0.77 12.59
N GLU A 151 -10.96 -1.51 11.67
CA GLU A 151 -9.52 -1.73 11.65
C GLU A 151 -8.99 -1.52 10.23
N ILE A 152 -7.97 -0.68 10.10
CA ILE A 152 -7.23 -0.48 8.85
C ILE A 152 -5.88 -1.18 8.98
N VAL A 153 -5.67 -2.20 8.17
CA VAL A 153 -4.40 -2.90 8.05
C VAL A 153 -3.66 -2.42 6.82
N ARG A 154 -2.42 -1.97 7.00
CA ARG A 154 -1.57 -1.43 5.94
C ARG A 154 -0.26 -2.20 5.82
N TYR A 155 0.04 -2.62 4.60
CA TYR A 155 1.30 -3.19 4.18
C TYR A 155 2.04 -2.17 3.30
N GLU A 156 3.36 -2.09 3.43
CA GLU A 156 4.20 -1.19 2.63
C GLU A 156 5.47 -1.89 2.19
N ILE A 157 5.90 -1.64 0.95
CA ILE A 157 7.22 -1.98 0.44
C ILE A 157 7.90 -0.67 0.07
N LYS A 158 9.06 -0.39 0.66
CA LYS A 158 9.88 0.79 0.35
C LYS A 158 11.30 0.34 0.06
N ASP A 159 11.71 0.46 -1.18
CA ASP A 159 13.11 0.29 -1.56
C ASP A 159 13.40 0.94 -2.91
N GLU A 160 14.05 2.10 -2.88
CA GLU A 160 14.49 2.84 -4.07
C GLU A 160 15.50 2.04 -4.94
N LYS A 161 16.07 0.95 -4.41
CA LYS A 161 17.06 0.10 -5.10
C LYS A 161 16.56 -1.31 -5.42
N ALA A 162 15.25 -1.54 -5.36
CA ALA A 162 14.68 -2.87 -5.57
C ALA A 162 15.15 -3.49 -6.91
N ALA A 163 15.91 -4.58 -6.83
CA ALA A 163 16.45 -5.27 -8.01
C ALA A 163 15.42 -6.23 -8.67
N THR A 164 14.32 -6.52 -7.98
CA THR A 164 13.24 -7.45 -8.38
C THR A 164 11.90 -7.06 -7.71
N GLY A 165 10.79 -7.59 -8.22
CA GLY A 165 9.45 -7.44 -7.61
C GLY A 165 8.67 -6.21 -8.07
N VAL A 166 7.56 -5.92 -7.39
CA VAL A 166 6.55 -4.94 -7.83
C VAL A 166 7.12 -3.53 -8.06
N LEU A 167 8.08 -3.10 -7.23
CA LEU A 167 8.69 -1.76 -7.35
C LEU A 167 9.49 -1.61 -8.65
N LYS A 168 10.18 -2.68 -9.07
CA LYS A 168 10.94 -2.70 -10.34
C LYS A 168 10.01 -2.80 -11.53
N ASP A 169 9.01 -3.67 -11.47
CA ASP A 169 8.06 -3.91 -12.55
C ASP A 169 7.31 -2.63 -12.95
N THR A 170 7.07 -1.72 -11.99
CA THR A 170 6.38 -0.44 -12.24
C THR A 170 7.31 0.78 -12.25
N ASN A 171 8.61 0.59 -11.98
CA ASN A 171 9.58 1.67 -11.80
C ASN A 171 9.06 2.75 -10.82
N ARG A 172 8.72 2.32 -9.59
CA ARG A 172 8.18 3.18 -8.52
C ARG A 172 8.89 2.91 -7.19
N PRO A 173 9.09 3.93 -6.34
CA PRO A 173 9.88 3.79 -5.10
C PRO A 173 9.12 3.11 -3.95
N GLN A 174 7.78 3.14 -4.00
CA GLN A 174 6.92 2.63 -2.93
C GLN A 174 5.71 1.89 -3.50
N TYR A 175 5.30 0.83 -2.81
CA TYR A 175 4.02 0.14 -2.99
C TYR A 175 3.33 0.04 -1.64
N TYR A 176 2.01 0.13 -1.62
CA TYR A 176 1.21 -0.13 -0.42
C TYR A 176 -0.02 -0.97 -0.72
N ALA A 177 -0.53 -1.62 0.32
CA ALA A 177 -1.85 -2.23 0.32
C ALA A 177 -2.56 -1.98 1.65
N GLU A 178 -3.78 -1.48 1.58
CA GLU A 178 -4.67 -1.22 2.70
C GLU A 178 -5.91 -2.11 2.64
N TYR A 179 -6.30 -2.60 3.80
CA TYR A 179 -7.49 -3.41 4.00
C TYR A 179 -8.26 -2.85 5.19
N GLU A 180 -9.45 -2.32 4.93
CA GLU A 180 -10.37 -1.82 5.96
C GLU A 180 -11.35 -2.92 6.33
N PHE A 181 -11.39 -3.26 7.61
CA PHE A 181 -12.30 -4.21 8.19
C PHE A 181 -13.31 -3.50 9.08
N ARG A 182 -14.58 -3.86 8.96
CA ARG A 182 -15.63 -3.51 9.93
C ARG A 182 -16.14 -4.76 10.60
N ASN A 183 -16.13 -4.79 11.93
CA ASN A 183 -16.47 -5.98 12.71
C ASN A 183 -15.73 -7.25 12.23
N GLY A 184 -14.47 -7.10 11.81
CA GLY A 184 -13.62 -8.19 11.31
C GLY A 184 -13.90 -8.65 9.88
N ILE A 185 -14.78 -7.96 9.14
CA ILE A 185 -15.14 -8.26 7.75
C ILE A 185 -14.56 -7.19 6.81
N LEU A 186 -13.91 -7.61 5.73
CA LEU A 186 -13.31 -6.71 4.74
C LEU A 186 -14.40 -5.93 4.00
N VAL A 187 -14.38 -4.60 4.10
CA VAL A 187 -15.36 -3.71 3.46
C VAL A 187 -14.76 -2.83 2.37
N ARG A 188 -13.43 -2.62 2.40
CA ARG A 188 -12.67 -1.88 1.41
C ARG A 188 -11.25 -2.43 1.34
N PHE A 189 -10.70 -2.49 0.13
CA PHE A 189 -9.26 -2.65 -0.06
C PHE A 189 -8.75 -1.66 -1.10
N LYS A 190 -7.53 -1.19 -0.91
CA LYS A 190 -6.84 -0.25 -1.79
C LYS A 190 -5.39 -0.63 -1.92
N PHE A 191 -4.84 -0.66 -3.12
CA PHE A 191 -3.40 -0.89 -3.29
C PHE A 191 -2.88 -0.28 -4.57
N GLY A 192 -1.56 -0.04 -4.58
CA GLY A 192 -0.90 0.58 -5.71
C GLY A 192 0.38 1.28 -5.31
N HIS A 193 0.76 2.23 -6.14
CA HIS A 193 1.91 3.11 -5.94
C HIS A 193 1.38 4.51 -5.60
N GLU A 194 1.97 5.16 -4.60
CA GLU A 194 1.71 6.59 -4.39
C GLU A 194 2.46 7.40 -5.47
N PRO A 195 1.89 8.52 -5.95
CA PRO A 195 2.60 9.45 -6.82
C PRO A 195 3.82 9.99 -6.08
N VAL A 196 4.91 10.13 -6.82
CA VAL A 196 6.18 10.70 -6.33
C VAL A 196 6.18 12.20 -6.52
#